data_AF-A0A1H1F9Q7-F1
#
_entry.id   AF-A0A1H1F9Q7-F1
#
_cell.length_a   1.000
_cell.length_b   1.000
_cell.length_c   1.000
_cell.angle_alpha   90.00
_cell.angle_beta   90.00
_cell.angle_gamma   90.00
#
_symmetry.space_group_name_H-M   'P 1'
#
loop_
_entity.id
_entity.type
_entity.pdbx_description
1 polymer ?
#
loop_
_entity_poly.entity_id
_entity_poly.type
_entity_poly.pdbx_seq_one_letter_code
_entity_poly.pdbx_strand_id
1 'polypeptide(L)'
;MRSVLALVLGLVTLVMTAVAVPAAWASQNLTNQQGFVELAAPMGQAPQFRSALAAAIAEEVRNQSQLPPGLQELVDPIIARAAGAVTGLEEFPQAWNEALAKSHTLTLEAEGPDEGALRLDIAPIVALAIQRVADTLGTEIPVQEELIVDIGQADQQQSIDLVQRVANEWRWIAAGAFAGALLTLMVARRASTALAWLGIGAVILAAALWLAAGAAPDVAAQHDAAGPVADAFTARFVELATASFQPWTVVLAGAGLAAAVIGVTARQLSGRRA
;
A
#
# COMPACT_ATOMS: atom_id res chain seq x y z
N MET A 1 36.43 -0.91 -23.73
CA MET A 1 35.03 -0.90 -24.19
C MET A 1 34.17 -1.94 -23.46
N ARG A 2 34.42 -3.26 -23.59
CA ARG A 2 33.61 -4.32 -22.94
C ARG A 2 33.40 -4.16 -21.42
N SER A 3 34.42 -3.76 -20.66
CA SER A 3 34.26 -3.53 -19.22
C SER A 3 33.39 -2.33 -18.86
N VAL A 4 33.47 -1.25 -19.66
CA VAL A 4 32.63 -0.05 -19.47
C VAL A 4 31.18 -0.38 -19.82
N LEU A 5 30.96 -1.09 -20.93
CA LEU A 5 29.62 -1.55 -21.32
C LEU A 5 28.99 -2.47 -20.27
N ALA A 6 29.75 -3.42 -19.72
CA ALA A 6 29.27 -4.28 -18.65
C ALA A 6 28.92 -3.47 -17.37
N LEU A 7 29.72 -2.46 -17.03
CA LEU A 7 29.42 -1.58 -15.91
C LEU A 7 28.12 -0.77 -16.13
N VAL A 8 27.94 -0.20 -17.31
CA VAL A 8 26.72 0.54 -17.67
C VAL A 8 25.49 -0.38 -17.63
N LEU A 9 25.57 -1.56 -18.25
CA LEU A 9 24.48 -2.55 -18.21
C LEU A 9 24.15 -2.98 -16.78
N GLY A 10 25.17 -3.14 -15.95
CA GLY A 10 25.00 -3.50 -14.56
C GLY A 10 24.33 -2.38 -13.74
N LEU A 11 24.67 -1.11 -13.99
CA LEU A 11 23.98 0.03 -13.38
C LEU A 11 22.52 0.11 -13.82
N VAL A 12 22.25 -0.04 -15.13
CA VAL A 12 20.87 -0.07 -15.66
C VAL A 12 20.07 -1.20 -15.01
N THR A 13 20.68 -2.38 -14.84
CA THR A 13 20.08 -3.52 -14.14
C THR A 13 19.68 -3.17 -12.71
N LEU A 14 20.57 -2.51 -11.96
CA LEU A 14 20.28 -2.07 -10.59
C LEU A 14 19.16 -1.03 -10.54
N VAL A 15 19.14 -0.08 -11.48
CA VAL A 15 18.06 0.91 -11.59
C VAL A 15 16.73 0.23 -11.90
N MET A 16 16.70 -0.70 -12.86
CA MET A 16 15.47 -1.45 -13.16
C MET A 16 15.01 -2.28 -11.96
N THR A 17 15.93 -2.87 -11.20
CA THR A 17 15.61 -3.60 -9.96
C THR A 17 15.04 -2.66 -8.90
N ALA A 18 15.60 -1.44 -8.78
CA ALA A 18 15.16 -0.42 -7.83
C ALA A 18 13.71 0.02 -8.07
N VAL A 19 13.25 -0.04 -9.32
CA VAL A 19 11.86 0.26 -9.71
C VAL A 19 11.00 -1.00 -9.63
N ALA A 20 11.50 -2.15 -10.11
CA ALA A 20 10.75 -3.39 -10.18
C ALA A 20 10.31 -3.91 -8.80
N VAL A 21 11.13 -3.75 -7.77
CA VAL A 21 10.83 -4.26 -6.43
C VAL A 21 9.66 -3.50 -5.78
N PRO A 22 9.69 -2.15 -5.68
CA PRO A 22 8.52 -1.38 -5.26
C PRO A 22 7.30 -1.59 -6.15
N ALA A 23 7.47 -1.67 -7.48
CA ALA A 23 6.37 -1.88 -8.42
C ALA A 23 5.67 -3.22 -8.20
N ALA A 24 6.44 -4.30 -8.00
CA ALA A 24 5.91 -5.63 -7.73
C ALA A 24 5.17 -5.68 -6.38
N TRP A 25 5.72 -5.04 -5.34
CA TRP A 25 5.03 -4.90 -4.06
C TRP A 25 3.72 -4.11 -4.21
N ALA A 26 3.73 -2.98 -4.91
CA ALA A 26 2.55 -2.15 -5.13
C ALA A 26 1.49 -2.92 -5.93
N SER A 27 1.89 -3.67 -6.96
CA SER A 27 0.97 -4.53 -7.72
C SER A 27 0.30 -5.58 -6.81
N GLN A 28 1.05 -6.17 -5.88
CA GLN A 28 0.53 -7.21 -5.00
C GLN A 28 -0.27 -6.68 -3.80
N ASN A 29 -0.02 -5.46 -3.33
CA ASN A 29 -0.63 -4.95 -2.09
C ASN A 29 -1.55 -3.75 -2.31
N LEU A 30 -1.48 -3.07 -3.46
CA LEU A 30 -2.32 -1.91 -3.78
C LEU A 30 -3.25 -2.21 -4.95
N THR A 31 -2.75 -2.88 -6.00
CA THR A 31 -3.57 -3.21 -7.18
C THR A 31 -4.35 -4.51 -7.01
N ASN A 32 -3.81 -5.48 -6.26
CA ASN A 32 -4.53 -6.72 -5.96
C ASN A 32 -5.47 -6.50 -4.77
N GLN A 33 -6.76 -6.79 -4.97
CA GLN A 33 -7.80 -6.63 -3.95
C GLN A 33 -7.51 -7.38 -2.65
N GLN A 34 -7.10 -8.65 -2.74
CA GLN A 34 -6.81 -9.45 -1.55
C GLN A 34 -5.62 -8.90 -0.79
N GLY A 35 -4.54 -8.54 -1.49
CA GLY A 35 -3.37 -7.95 -0.85
C GLY A 35 -3.65 -6.57 -0.23
N PHE A 36 -4.52 -5.77 -0.85
CA PHE A 36 -4.99 -4.52 -0.27
C PHE A 36 -5.80 -4.74 1.01
N VAL A 37 -6.72 -5.69 1.01
CA VAL A 37 -7.48 -6.07 2.21
C VAL A 37 -6.55 -6.58 3.31
N GLU A 38 -5.58 -7.45 2.99
CA GLU A 38 -4.61 -7.95 3.97
C GLU A 38 -3.74 -6.83 4.57
N LEU A 39 -3.34 -5.85 3.74
CA LEU A 39 -2.56 -4.70 4.17
C LEU A 39 -3.37 -3.75 5.08
N ALA A 40 -4.63 -3.49 4.75
CA ALA A 40 -5.46 -2.49 5.43
C ALA A 40 -6.36 -3.08 6.54
N ALA A 41 -6.57 -4.40 6.59
CA ALA A 41 -7.37 -5.05 7.63
C ALA A 41 -6.92 -4.71 9.07
N PRO A 42 -5.61 -4.64 9.41
CA PRO A 42 -5.17 -4.28 10.75
C PRO A 42 -5.57 -2.86 11.19
N MET A 43 -5.95 -1.97 10.27
CA MET A 43 -6.43 -0.62 10.60
C MET A 43 -7.70 -0.65 11.44
N GLY A 44 -8.60 -1.59 11.16
CA GLY A 44 -9.84 -1.78 11.91
C GLY A 44 -9.62 -2.15 13.38
N GLN A 45 -8.38 -2.37 13.82
CA GLN A 45 -8.03 -2.64 15.22
C GLN A 45 -7.37 -1.44 15.91
N ALA A 46 -6.97 -0.41 15.17
CA ALA A 46 -6.29 0.76 15.72
C ALA A 46 -7.29 1.70 16.43
N PRO A 47 -7.11 1.99 17.74
CA PRO A 47 -8.06 2.83 18.49
C PRO A 47 -8.26 4.23 17.91
N GLN A 48 -7.17 4.83 17.43
CA GLN A 48 -7.19 6.17 16.80
C GLN A 48 -8.00 6.15 15.51
N PHE A 49 -7.82 5.12 14.68
CA PHE A 49 -8.60 4.93 13.46
C PHE A 49 -10.07 4.67 13.77
N ARG A 50 -10.40 3.81 14.75
CA ARG A 50 -11.80 3.57 15.14
C ARG A 50 -12.51 4.85 15.60
N SER A 51 -11.81 5.68 16.38
CA SER A 51 -12.35 6.99 16.78
C SER A 51 -12.58 7.92 15.60
N ALA A 52 -11.64 7.92 14.65
CA ALA A 52 -11.71 8.75 13.45
C ALA A 52 -12.83 8.28 12.50
N LEU A 53 -12.96 6.97 12.30
CA LEU A 53 -14.03 6.34 11.54
C LEU A 53 -15.41 6.59 12.17
N ALA A 54 -15.52 6.47 13.50
CA ALA A 54 -16.76 6.77 14.20
C ALA A 54 -17.18 8.24 14.04
N ALA A 55 -16.22 9.18 14.07
CA ALA A 55 -16.49 10.59 13.81
C ALA A 55 -16.95 10.83 12.36
N ALA A 56 -16.33 10.19 11.37
CA ALA A 56 -16.74 10.27 9.96
C ALA A 56 -18.16 9.72 9.74
N ILE A 57 -18.47 8.56 10.33
CA ILE A 57 -19.83 7.98 10.28
C ILE A 57 -20.86 8.93 10.91
N ALA A 58 -20.53 9.54 12.05
CA ALA A 58 -21.44 10.45 12.74
C ALA A 58 -21.75 11.71 11.90
N GLU A 59 -20.72 12.27 11.24
CA GLU A 59 -20.88 13.44 10.37
C GLU A 59 -21.75 13.11 9.15
N GLU A 60 -21.53 11.95 8.52
CA GLU A 60 -22.30 11.53 7.36
C GLU A 60 -23.78 11.30 7.70
N VAL A 61 -24.06 10.64 8.84
CA VAL A 61 -25.43 10.49 9.34
C VAL A 61 -26.08 11.85 9.61
N ARG A 62 -25.33 12.83 10.14
CA ARG A 62 -25.83 14.19 10.34
C ARG A 62 -26.23 14.83 9.01
N ASN A 63 -25.36 14.76 8.00
CA ASN A 63 -25.60 15.32 6.67
C ASN A 63 -26.85 14.73 6.02
N GLN A 64 -27.07 13.42 6.16
CA GLN A 64 -28.21 12.73 5.56
C GLN A 64 -29.52 12.93 6.32
N SER A 65 -29.46 13.09 7.64
CA SER A 65 -30.65 13.15 8.48
C SER A 65 -31.53 14.39 8.25
N GLN A 66 -31.02 15.44 7.59
CA GLN A 66 -31.72 16.71 7.30
C GLN A 66 -32.51 17.28 8.51
N LEU A 67 -32.04 17.00 9.74
CA LEU A 67 -32.77 17.36 10.95
C LEU A 67 -32.72 18.88 11.18
N PRO A 68 -33.77 19.49 11.77
CA PRO A 68 -33.72 20.88 12.19
C PRO A 68 -32.57 21.13 13.19
N PRO A 69 -31.89 22.30 13.16
CA PRO A 69 -30.70 22.56 13.98
C PRO A 69 -30.88 22.30 15.48
N GLY A 70 -32.05 22.62 16.04
CA GLY A 70 -32.34 22.41 17.47
C GLY A 70 -32.56 20.94 17.87
N LEU A 71 -32.81 20.04 16.91
CA LEU A 71 -32.88 18.59 17.15
C LEU A 71 -31.51 17.94 16.99
N GLN A 72 -30.65 18.44 16.09
CA GLN A 72 -29.31 17.88 15.85
C GLN A 72 -28.47 17.81 17.13
N GLU A 73 -28.41 18.90 17.91
CA GLU A 73 -27.67 18.93 19.18
C GLU A 73 -28.15 17.90 20.20
N LEU A 74 -29.42 17.48 20.12
CA LEU A 74 -30.01 16.48 21.02
C LEU A 74 -29.67 15.05 20.59
N VAL A 75 -29.54 14.78 19.29
CA VAL A 75 -29.28 13.43 18.75
C VAL A 75 -27.78 13.15 18.58
N ASP A 76 -26.95 14.18 18.44
CA ASP A 76 -25.49 14.08 18.26
C ASP A 76 -24.79 13.13 19.26
N PRO A 77 -25.05 13.20 20.58
CA PRO A 77 -24.42 12.28 21.55
C PRO A 77 -24.85 10.82 21.34
N ILE A 78 -26.07 10.60 20.83
CA ILE A 78 -26.62 9.27 20.55
C ILE A 78 -25.97 8.72 19.29
N ILE A 79 -25.85 9.53 18.24
CA ILE A 79 -25.17 9.17 16.98
C ILE A 79 -23.71 8.83 17.24
N ALA A 80 -22.98 9.67 17.99
CA ALA A 80 -21.59 9.42 18.34
C ALA A 80 -21.40 8.12 19.15
N ARG A 81 -22.31 7.84 20.08
CA ARG A 81 -22.28 6.60 20.87
C ARG A 81 -22.62 5.37 20.04
N ALA A 82 -23.56 5.48 19.11
CA ALA A 82 -23.91 4.43 18.17
C ALA A 82 -22.74 4.13 17.21
N ALA A 83 -22.14 5.16 16.61
CA ALA A 83 -20.97 5.02 15.74
C ALA A 83 -19.78 4.36 16.47
N GLY A 84 -19.53 4.75 17.73
CA GLY A 84 -18.51 4.12 18.56
C GLY A 84 -18.81 2.64 18.86
N ALA A 85 -20.08 2.30 19.13
CA ALA A 85 -20.50 0.93 19.43
C ALA A 85 -20.31 -0.02 18.23
N VAL A 86 -20.52 0.46 17.00
CA VAL A 86 -20.36 -0.33 15.77
C VAL A 86 -18.93 -0.85 15.61
N THR A 87 -17.93 -0.02 15.92
CA THR A 87 -16.52 -0.43 15.85
C THR A 87 -16.10 -1.43 16.93
N GLY A 88 -16.96 -1.66 17.93
CA GLY A 88 -16.76 -2.61 19.02
C GLY A 88 -17.46 -3.96 18.80
N LEU A 89 -18.22 -4.13 17.72
CA LEU A 89 -18.93 -5.37 17.41
C LEU A 89 -17.96 -6.49 17.03
N GLU A 90 -18.33 -7.74 17.33
CA GLU A 90 -17.51 -8.92 17.03
C GLU A 90 -17.37 -9.14 15.52
N GLU A 91 -18.41 -8.75 14.78
CA GLU A 91 -18.52 -8.85 13.32
C GLU A 91 -17.84 -7.68 12.59
N PHE A 92 -17.42 -6.63 13.30
CA PHE A 92 -16.78 -5.45 12.72
C PHE A 92 -15.56 -5.78 11.84
N PRO A 93 -14.63 -6.69 12.20
CA PRO A 93 -13.50 -7.03 11.34
C PRO A 93 -13.92 -7.60 9.98
N GLN A 94 -15.03 -8.36 9.93
CA GLN A 94 -15.54 -8.90 8.67
C GLN A 94 -16.15 -7.78 7.82
N ALA A 95 -17.01 -6.95 8.41
CA ALA A 95 -17.60 -5.80 7.71
C ALA A 95 -16.54 -4.80 7.23
N TRP A 96 -15.45 -4.62 7.99
CA TRP A 96 -14.31 -3.80 7.59
C TRP A 96 -13.60 -4.38 6.35
N ASN A 97 -13.36 -5.69 6.31
CA ASN A 97 -12.73 -6.33 5.16
C ASN A 97 -13.63 -6.24 3.91
N GLU A 98 -14.94 -6.37 4.06
CA GLU A 98 -15.92 -6.20 2.97
C GLU A 98 -15.96 -4.75 2.48
N ALA A 99 -15.92 -3.77 3.38
CA ALA A 99 -15.79 -2.35 3.04
C ALA A 99 -14.51 -2.07 2.24
N LEU A 100 -13.36 -2.60 2.69
CA LEU A 100 -12.09 -2.48 1.96
C LEU A 100 -12.15 -3.12 0.56
N ALA A 101 -12.76 -4.30 0.46
CA ALA A 101 -12.88 -5.04 -0.79
C ALA A 101 -13.74 -4.28 -1.81
N LYS A 102 -14.90 -3.72 -1.40
CA LYS A 102 -15.75 -2.91 -2.26
C LYS A 102 -15.10 -1.58 -2.66
N SER A 103 -14.50 -0.90 -1.68
CA SER A 103 -13.77 0.36 -1.88
C SER A 103 -12.68 0.24 -2.93
N HIS A 104 -11.94 -0.87 -2.89
CA HIS A 104 -10.89 -1.18 -3.85
C HIS A 104 -11.43 -1.33 -5.28
N THR A 105 -12.52 -2.09 -5.46
CA THR A 105 -13.18 -2.25 -6.76
C THR A 105 -13.68 -0.92 -7.29
N LEU A 106 -14.38 -0.13 -6.48
CA LEU A 106 -14.91 1.19 -6.86
C LEU A 106 -13.82 2.20 -7.21
N THR A 107 -12.67 2.12 -6.55
CA THR A 107 -11.53 3.02 -6.81
C THR A 107 -10.81 2.67 -8.11
N LEU A 108 -10.71 1.37 -8.45
CA LEU A 108 -10.05 0.93 -9.68
C LEU A 108 -10.97 0.98 -10.92
N GLU A 109 -12.28 0.90 -10.74
CA GLU A 109 -13.27 1.00 -11.81
C GLU A 109 -13.76 2.44 -12.05
N ALA A 110 -13.27 3.41 -11.27
CA ALA A 110 -13.62 4.81 -11.43
C ALA A 110 -13.09 5.37 -12.77
N GLU A 111 -13.99 5.87 -13.62
CA GLU A 111 -13.66 6.54 -14.89
C GLU A 111 -13.99 8.03 -14.83
N GLY A 112 -13.16 8.89 -15.44
CA GLY A 112 -13.47 10.31 -15.63
C GLY A 112 -12.99 11.22 -14.49
N PRO A 113 -13.76 12.24 -14.05
CA PRO A 113 -13.32 13.23 -13.06
C PRO A 113 -12.89 12.65 -11.70
N ASP A 114 -13.32 11.41 -11.43
CA ASP A 114 -13.10 10.70 -10.18
C ASP A 114 -11.99 9.64 -10.27
N GLU A 115 -11.32 9.52 -11.42
CA GLU A 115 -10.20 8.62 -11.65
C GLU A 115 -9.06 8.98 -10.66
N GLY A 116 -8.65 8.02 -9.83
CA GLY A 116 -7.62 8.21 -8.79
C GLY A 116 -8.08 8.77 -7.45
N ALA A 117 -9.37 9.01 -7.23
CA ALA A 117 -9.91 9.38 -5.91
C ALA A 117 -10.01 8.15 -4.98
N LEU A 118 -9.43 8.22 -3.78
CA LEU A 118 -9.49 7.13 -2.80
C LEU A 118 -10.85 7.13 -2.11
N ARG A 119 -11.72 6.22 -2.53
CA ARG A 119 -13.10 6.09 -2.02
C ARG A 119 -13.17 5.02 -0.96
N LEU A 120 -13.70 5.34 0.22
CA LEU A 120 -14.04 4.35 1.23
C LEU A 120 -15.56 4.19 1.29
N ASP A 121 -16.04 3.05 0.80
CA ASP A 121 -17.44 2.63 0.97
C ASP A 121 -17.63 2.06 2.37
N ILE A 122 -18.24 2.86 3.25
CA ILE A 122 -18.59 2.46 4.62
C ILE A 122 -19.98 1.80 4.68
N ALA A 123 -20.69 1.60 3.56
CA ALA A 123 -22.00 0.96 3.54
C ALA A 123 -22.03 -0.43 4.22
N PRO A 124 -21.03 -1.32 4.07
CA PRO A 124 -21.03 -2.60 4.78
C PRO A 124 -20.99 -2.47 6.31
N ILE A 125 -20.34 -1.42 6.82
CA ILE A 125 -20.24 -1.13 8.26
C ILE A 125 -21.57 -0.55 8.76
N VAL A 126 -22.21 0.30 7.97
CA VAL A 126 -23.54 0.85 8.25
C VAL A 126 -24.63 -0.23 8.17
N ALA A 127 -24.53 -1.15 7.21
CA ALA A 127 -25.42 -2.31 7.09
C ALA A 127 -25.39 -3.16 8.36
N LEU A 128 -24.19 -3.44 8.89
CA LEU A 128 -24.01 -4.19 10.13
C LEU A 128 -24.66 -3.47 11.34
N ALA A 129 -24.52 -2.15 11.41
CA ALA A 129 -25.15 -1.32 12.44
C ALA A 129 -26.69 -1.37 12.36
N ILE A 130 -27.24 -1.22 11.15
CA ILE A 130 -28.68 -1.25 10.87
C ILE A 130 -29.25 -2.63 11.17
N GLN A 131 -28.56 -3.70 10.76
CA GLN A 131 -29.00 -5.07 10.97
C GLN A 131 -29.08 -5.42 12.47
N ARG A 132 -28.11 -4.97 13.27
CA ARG A 132 -28.14 -5.20 14.73
C ARG A 132 -29.29 -4.45 15.42
N VAL A 133 -29.59 -3.25 14.95
CA VAL A 133 -30.73 -2.46 15.42
C VAL A 133 -32.05 -3.10 14.98
N ALA A 134 -32.13 -3.58 13.74
CA ALA A 134 -33.27 -4.30 13.18
C ALA A 134 -33.57 -5.60 13.95
N ASP A 135 -32.55 -6.41 14.27
CA ASP A 135 -32.68 -7.64 15.07
C ASP A 135 -33.20 -7.37 16.49
N THR A 136 -32.78 -6.24 17.07
CA THR A 136 -33.20 -5.84 18.42
C THR A 136 -34.63 -5.29 18.45
N LEU A 137 -35.05 -4.63 17.36
CA LEU A 137 -36.37 -3.99 17.24
C LEU A 137 -37.41 -4.87 16.53
N GLY A 138 -36.99 -5.96 15.88
CA GLY A 138 -37.87 -6.85 15.10
C GLY A 138 -38.42 -6.21 13.82
N THR A 139 -37.72 -5.24 13.24
CA THR A 139 -38.19 -4.45 12.09
C THR A 139 -37.12 -4.35 11.00
N GLU A 140 -37.51 -4.57 9.74
CA GLU A 140 -36.63 -4.36 8.58
C GLU A 140 -36.45 -2.86 8.32
N ILE A 141 -35.21 -2.38 8.43
CA ILE A 141 -34.83 -1.01 8.09
C ILE A 141 -34.08 -1.07 6.76
N PRO A 142 -34.48 -0.30 5.73
CA PRO A 142 -33.78 -0.30 4.45
C PRO A 142 -32.34 0.18 4.62
N VAL A 143 -31.40 -0.65 4.17
CA VAL A 143 -29.96 -0.36 4.16
C VAL A 143 -29.63 0.33 2.83
N GLN A 144 -28.89 1.44 2.88
CA GLN A 144 -28.36 2.08 1.67
C GLN A 144 -27.19 1.24 1.13
N GLU A 145 -27.19 0.96 -0.17
CA GLU A 145 -26.23 0.04 -0.80
C GLU A 145 -24.81 0.61 -0.91
N GLU A 146 -24.67 1.94 -0.90
CA GLU A 146 -23.38 2.66 -1.05
C GLU A 146 -23.33 3.89 -0.14
N LEU A 147 -22.21 4.07 0.57
CA LEU A 147 -21.94 5.25 1.38
C LEU A 147 -20.46 5.60 1.28
N ILE A 148 -20.15 6.50 0.35
CA ILE A 148 -18.77 6.81 -0.05
C ILE A 148 -18.24 7.99 0.76
N VAL A 149 -17.18 7.74 1.54
CA VAL A 149 -16.39 8.80 2.16
C VAL A 149 -15.16 9.06 1.29
N ASP A 150 -14.97 10.30 0.88
CA ASP A 150 -13.81 10.73 0.11
C ASP A 150 -12.61 10.91 1.06
N ILE A 151 -11.56 10.11 0.87
CA ILE A 151 -10.35 10.15 1.72
C ILE A 151 -9.19 10.85 1.00
N GLY A 152 -9.29 11.05 -0.33
CA GLY A 152 -8.23 11.61 -1.16
C GLY A 152 -8.43 13.08 -1.52
N GLN A 153 -7.34 13.86 -1.57
CA GLN A 153 -7.33 15.15 -2.27
C GLN A 153 -6.93 14.95 -3.74
N ALA A 154 -7.50 15.77 -4.63
CA ALA A 154 -7.23 15.75 -6.07
C ALA A 154 -5.74 15.95 -6.45
N ASP A 155 -4.93 16.58 -5.58
CA ASP A 155 -3.50 16.83 -5.84
C ASP A 155 -2.63 15.55 -5.80
N GLN A 156 -3.16 14.44 -5.26
CA GLN A 156 -2.46 13.16 -5.17
C GLN A 156 -2.64 12.25 -6.41
N GLN A 157 -3.54 12.62 -7.33
CA GLN A 157 -3.91 11.81 -8.51
C GLN A 157 -2.70 11.45 -9.38
N GLN A 158 -1.82 12.41 -9.70
CA GLN A 158 -0.65 12.16 -10.56
C GLN A 158 0.33 11.13 -9.97
N SER A 159 0.49 11.14 -8.64
CA SER A 159 1.38 10.19 -7.97
C SER A 159 0.78 8.77 -7.95
N ILE A 160 -0.53 8.67 -7.74
CA ILE A 160 -1.27 7.40 -7.72
C ILE A 160 -1.26 6.78 -9.12
N ASP A 161 -1.51 7.58 -10.16
CA ASP A 161 -1.47 7.14 -11.56
C ASP A 161 -0.11 6.56 -11.96
N LEU A 162 0.97 7.26 -11.59
CA LEU A 162 2.33 6.78 -11.86
C LEU A 162 2.60 5.46 -11.13
N VAL A 163 2.20 5.36 -9.86
CA VAL A 163 2.35 4.12 -9.09
C VAL A 163 1.55 2.99 -9.72
N GLN A 164 0.29 3.21 -10.09
CA GLN A 164 -0.55 2.20 -10.73
C GLN A 164 0.00 1.75 -12.08
N ARG A 165 0.41 2.68 -12.94
CA ARG A 165 0.99 2.36 -14.25
C ARG A 165 2.28 1.54 -14.10
N VAL A 166 3.18 1.96 -13.22
CA VAL A 166 4.44 1.25 -12.97
C VAL A 166 4.19 -0.10 -12.31
N ALA A 167 3.23 -0.17 -11.39
CA ALA A 167 2.81 -1.41 -10.75
C ALA A 167 2.23 -2.37 -11.77
N ASN A 168 1.37 -1.95 -12.71
CA ASN A 168 0.79 -2.86 -13.70
C ASN A 168 1.86 -3.45 -14.65
N GLU A 169 2.88 -2.66 -14.97
CA GLU A 169 3.97 -3.04 -15.88
C GLU A 169 5.17 -3.73 -15.17
N TRP A 170 5.04 -4.06 -13.88
CA TRP A 170 6.16 -4.58 -13.07
C TRP A 170 6.85 -5.81 -13.68
N ARG A 171 6.07 -6.69 -14.33
CA ARG A 171 6.57 -7.94 -14.94
C ARG A 171 7.57 -7.67 -16.06
N TRP A 172 7.32 -6.65 -16.87
CA TRP A 172 8.22 -6.26 -17.96
C TRP A 172 9.47 -5.58 -17.43
N ILE A 173 9.33 -4.74 -16.40
CA ILE A 173 10.47 -4.09 -15.74
C ILE A 173 11.37 -5.17 -15.09
N ALA A 174 10.78 -6.15 -14.40
CA ALA A 174 11.50 -7.26 -13.80
C ALA A 174 12.19 -8.15 -14.86
N ALA A 175 11.51 -8.45 -15.97
CA ALA A 175 12.10 -9.17 -17.09
C ALA A 175 13.28 -8.41 -17.71
N GLY A 176 13.17 -7.08 -17.84
CA GLY A 176 14.25 -6.20 -18.29
C GLY A 176 15.45 -6.20 -17.34
N ALA A 177 15.21 -6.15 -16.02
CA ALA A 177 16.26 -6.28 -15.01
C ALA A 177 16.98 -7.63 -15.11
N PHE A 178 16.23 -8.73 -15.25
CA PHE A 178 16.79 -10.07 -15.41
C PHE A 178 17.63 -10.19 -16.70
N ALA A 179 17.10 -9.72 -17.83
CA ALA A 179 17.85 -9.69 -19.09
C ALA A 179 19.11 -8.82 -19.00
N GLY A 180 19.01 -7.65 -18.35
CA GLY A 180 20.15 -6.76 -18.09
C GLY A 180 21.24 -7.45 -17.26
N ALA A 181 20.86 -8.20 -16.23
CA ALA A 181 21.79 -8.98 -15.43
C ALA A 181 22.53 -10.02 -16.28
N LEU A 182 21.81 -10.77 -17.12
CA LEU A 182 22.41 -11.76 -18.02
C LEU A 182 23.35 -11.12 -19.04
N LEU A 183 22.93 -10.00 -19.66
CA LEU A 183 23.75 -9.25 -20.61
C LEU A 183 25.02 -8.71 -19.95
N THR A 184 24.92 -8.24 -18.71
CA THR A 184 26.06 -7.78 -17.91
C THR A 184 27.07 -8.90 -17.72
N LEU A 185 26.60 -10.11 -17.36
CA LEU A 185 27.45 -11.28 -17.18
C LEU A 185 28.08 -11.75 -18.50
N MET A 186 27.35 -11.68 -19.62
CA MET A 186 27.82 -12.12 -20.93
C MET A 186 28.86 -11.17 -21.55
N VAL A 187 28.70 -9.86 -21.34
CA VAL A 187 29.63 -8.83 -21.87
C VAL A 187 30.88 -8.71 -20.98
N ALA A 188 30.76 -8.99 -19.69
CA ALA A 188 31.84 -8.86 -18.73
C ALA A 188 33.03 -9.77 -19.08
N ARG A 189 34.23 -9.19 -19.05
CA ARG A 189 35.48 -9.93 -19.28
C ARG A 189 35.73 -11.02 -18.22
N ARG A 190 35.12 -10.88 -17.04
CA ARG A 190 35.14 -11.84 -15.93
C ARG A 190 33.74 -11.88 -15.28
N ALA A 191 32.92 -12.85 -15.68
CA ALA A 191 31.54 -12.99 -15.18
C ALA A 191 31.47 -13.08 -13.64
N SER A 192 32.46 -13.72 -12.99
CA SER A 192 32.56 -13.81 -11.54
C SER A 192 32.69 -12.45 -10.84
N THR A 193 33.48 -11.53 -11.41
CA THR A 193 33.65 -10.18 -10.86
C THR A 193 32.39 -9.33 -11.07
N ALA A 194 31.74 -9.47 -12.23
CA ALA A 194 30.50 -8.77 -12.52
C ALA A 194 29.35 -9.23 -11.62
N LEU A 195 29.25 -10.54 -11.36
CA LEU A 195 28.28 -11.11 -10.42
C LEU A 195 28.53 -10.63 -8.99
N ALA A 196 29.79 -10.59 -8.56
CA ALA A 196 30.16 -10.08 -7.24
C ALA A 196 29.75 -8.61 -7.07
N TRP A 197 30.03 -7.78 -8.08
CA TRP A 197 29.69 -6.36 -8.09
C TRP A 197 28.18 -6.12 -8.13
N LEU A 198 27.44 -6.86 -8.97
CA LEU A 198 25.96 -6.80 -9.01
C LEU A 198 25.35 -7.21 -7.67
N GLY A 199 25.86 -8.27 -7.05
CA GLY A 199 25.40 -8.71 -5.73
C GLY A 199 25.60 -7.66 -4.65
N ILE A 200 26.79 -7.03 -4.60
CA ILE A 200 27.06 -5.91 -3.69
C ILE A 200 26.12 -4.73 -3.99
N GLY A 201 25.93 -4.38 -5.27
CA GLY A 201 25.01 -3.33 -5.68
C GLY A 201 23.56 -3.59 -5.25
N ALA A 202 23.10 -4.85 -5.35
CA ALA A 202 21.77 -5.25 -4.90
C ALA A 202 21.61 -5.16 -3.37
N VAL A 203 22.64 -5.49 -2.60
CA VAL A 203 22.64 -5.32 -1.13
C VAL A 203 22.56 -3.84 -0.75
N ILE A 204 23.36 -2.99 -1.39
CA ILE A 204 23.33 -1.53 -1.16
C ILE A 204 21.96 -0.97 -1.53
N LEU A 205 21.41 -1.40 -2.67
CA LEU A 205 20.08 -0.99 -3.11
C LEU A 205 18.99 -1.44 -2.12
N ALA A 206 19.05 -2.68 -1.63
CA ALA A 206 18.13 -3.18 -0.62
C ALA A 206 18.18 -2.35 0.66
N ALA A 207 19.39 -2.00 1.14
CA ALA A 207 19.55 -1.14 2.30
C ALA A 207 19.00 0.28 2.05
N ALA A 208 19.21 0.85 0.86
CA ALA A 208 18.66 2.14 0.48
C ALA A 208 17.12 2.12 0.45
N LEU A 209 16.52 1.08 -0.13
CA LEU A 209 15.06 0.89 -0.15
C LEU A 209 14.49 0.68 1.25
N TRP A 210 15.18 -0.08 2.12
CA TRP A 210 14.78 -0.29 3.50
C TRP A 210 14.77 1.02 4.30
N LEU A 211 15.83 1.83 4.15
CA LEU A 211 15.92 3.16 4.78
C LEU A 211 14.87 4.12 4.24
N ALA A 212 14.66 4.14 2.91
CA ALA A 212 13.63 4.99 2.29
C ALA A 212 12.22 4.63 2.79
N ALA A 213 11.91 3.33 2.91
CA ALA A 213 10.65 2.87 3.47
C ALA A 213 10.50 3.23 4.96
N GLY A 214 11.60 3.14 5.73
CA GLY A 214 11.62 3.53 7.13
C GLY A 214 11.40 5.03 7.37
N ALA A 215 11.80 5.88 6.42
CA ALA A 215 11.58 7.33 6.48
C ALA A 215 10.19 7.77 5.96
N ALA A 216 9.44 6.87 5.31
CA ALA A 216 8.14 7.18 4.71
C ALA A 216 7.11 7.74 5.72
N PRO A 217 6.97 7.21 6.96
CA PRO A 217 6.06 7.77 7.95
C PRO A 217 6.41 9.21 8.34
N ASP A 218 7.70 9.51 8.51
CA ASP A 218 8.18 10.84 8.90
C ASP A 218 7.98 11.87 7.78
N VAL A 219 8.10 11.44 6.51
CA VAL A 219 7.81 12.28 5.34
C VAL A 219 6.32 12.50 5.19
N ALA A 220 5.50 11.46 5.39
CA ALA A 220 4.04 11.57 5.34
C ALA A 220 3.51 12.53 6.42
N ALA A 221 4.09 12.52 7.61
CA ALA A 221 3.74 13.42 8.71
C ALA A 221 4.11 14.90 8.46
N GLN A 222 4.92 15.20 7.44
CA GLN A 222 5.29 16.57 7.05
C GLN A 222 4.34 17.16 5.99
N HIS A 223 3.42 16.38 5.46
CA HIS A 223 2.40 16.86 4.53
C HIS A 223 1.09 17.07 5.28
N ASP A 224 0.53 18.28 5.18
CA ASP A 224 -0.76 18.61 5.79
C ASP A 224 -1.84 17.71 5.17
N ALA A 225 -2.37 16.73 5.92
CA ALA A 225 -3.52 15.99 5.43
C ALA A 225 -4.78 16.88 5.46
N ALA A 226 -5.83 16.44 4.78
CA ALA A 226 -7.13 17.13 4.72
C ALA A 226 -7.81 17.33 6.10
N GLY A 227 -7.26 16.77 7.18
CA GLY A 227 -7.69 16.95 8.56
C GLY A 227 -7.15 15.87 9.51
N PRO A 228 -7.41 15.97 10.83
CA PRO A 228 -6.86 15.06 11.85
C PRO A 228 -7.19 13.58 11.64
N VAL A 229 -8.31 13.29 10.98
CA VAL A 229 -8.76 11.94 10.64
C VAL A 229 -7.93 11.36 9.49
N ALA A 230 -7.68 12.16 8.45
CA ALA A 230 -6.84 11.79 7.33
C ALA A 230 -5.38 11.60 7.76
N ASP A 231 -4.90 12.41 8.70
CA ASP A 231 -3.56 12.24 9.32
C ASP A 231 -3.43 10.88 10.02
N ALA A 232 -4.39 10.55 10.90
CA ALA A 232 -4.37 9.30 11.66
C ALA A 232 -4.47 8.06 10.74
N PHE A 233 -5.28 8.15 9.69
CA PHE A 233 -5.37 7.10 8.68
C PHE A 233 -4.07 6.95 7.90
N THR A 234 -3.53 8.05 7.37
CA THR A 234 -2.32 8.05 6.54
C THR A 234 -1.12 7.54 7.33
N ALA A 235 -0.93 8.02 8.56
CA ALA A 235 0.14 7.58 9.43
C ALA A 235 0.11 6.06 9.66
N ARG A 236 -1.08 5.51 9.96
CA ARG A 236 -1.23 4.07 10.19
C ARG A 236 -1.09 3.25 8.91
N PHE A 237 -1.60 3.75 7.78
CA PHE A 237 -1.44 3.10 6.47
C PHE A 237 0.02 3.00 6.07
N VAL A 238 0.74 4.11 6.16
CA VAL A 238 2.15 4.18 5.78
C VAL A 238 2.99 3.27 6.68
N GLU A 239 2.69 3.20 7.98
CA GLU A 239 3.35 2.27 8.88
C GLU A 239 3.15 0.80 8.47
N LEU A 240 1.90 0.39 8.18
CA LEU A 240 1.57 -0.96 7.71
C LEU A 240 2.23 -1.25 6.35
N ALA A 241 2.19 -0.29 5.43
CA ALA A 241 2.84 -0.38 4.11
C ALA A 241 4.35 -0.59 4.26
N THR A 242 5.01 0.22 5.07
CA THR A 242 6.44 0.07 5.38
C THR A 242 6.74 -1.29 5.98
N ALA A 243 5.97 -1.73 6.98
CA ALA A 243 6.16 -3.03 7.61
C ALA A 243 6.01 -4.19 6.62
N SER A 244 5.06 -4.11 5.69
CA SER A 244 4.85 -5.13 4.65
C SER A 244 5.93 -5.12 3.56
N PHE A 245 6.56 -3.97 3.30
CA PHE A 245 7.60 -3.82 2.28
C PHE A 245 8.99 -4.24 2.78
N GLN A 246 9.29 -4.07 4.07
CA GLN A 246 10.60 -4.43 4.63
C GLN A 246 11.04 -5.88 4.31
N PRO A 247 10.19 -6.93 4.44
CA PRO A 247 10.54 -8.29 4.04
C PRO A 247 11.05 -8.42 2.61
N TRP A 248 10.52 -7.65 1.66
CA TRP A 248 10.96 -7.67 0.26
C TRP A 248 12.39 -7.19 0.11
N THR A 249 12.76 -6.14 0.83
CA THR A 249 14.14 -5.63 0.85
C THR A 249 15.11 -6.64 1.48
N VAL A 250 14.68 -7.39 2.49
CA VAL A 250 15.49 -8.47 3.10
C VAL A 250 15.72 -9.61 2.11
N VAL A 251 14.70 -10.02 1.36
CA VAL A 251 14.83 -11.03 0.30
C VAL A 251 15.78 -10.55 -0.80
N LEU A 252 15.66 -9.28 -1.22
CA LEU A 252 16.57 -8.68 -2.20
C LEU A 252 18.02 -8.64 -1.69
N ALA A 253 18.23 -8.25 -0.43
CA ALA A 253 19.54 -8.25 0.20
C ALA A 253 20.12 -9.67 0.29
N GLY A 254 19.31 -10.67 0.65
CA GLY A 254 19.71 -12.07 0.69
C GLY A 254 20.14 -12.60 -0.67
N ALA A 255 19.35 -12.32 -1.72
CA ALA A 255 19.68 -12.69 -3.09
C ALA A 255 20.96 -11.99 -3.58
N GLY A 256 21.12 -10.69 -3.29
CA GLY A 256 22.32 -9.92 -3.59
C GLY A 256 23.56 -10.48 -2.89
N LEU A 257 23.46 -10.81 -1.61
CA LEU A 257 24.55 -11.40 -0.82
C LEU A 257 24.94 -12.78 -1.36
N ALA A 258 23.97 -13.63 -1.68
CA ALA A 258 24.23 -14.93 -2.30
C ALA A 258 24.98 -14.77 -3.64
N ALA A 259 24.52 -13.86 -4.51
CA ALA A 259 25.20 -13.54 -5.76
C ALA A 259 26.63 -13.02 -5.53
N ALA A 260 26.82 -12.16 -4.51
CA ALA A 260 28.12 -11.64 -4.15
C ALA A 260 29.11 -12.74 -3.74
N VAL A 261 28.67 -13.64 -2.85
CA VAL A 261 29.47 -14.78 -2.36
C VAL A 261 29.80 -15.75 -3.51
N ILE A 262 28.84 -16.07 -4.37
CA ILE A 262 29.05 -16.94 -5.54
C ILE A 262 30.06 -16.30 -6.49
N GLY A 263 29.91 -15.00 -6.78
CA GLY A 263 30.85 -14.25 -7.62
C GLY A 263 32.27 -14.26 -7.08
N VAL A 264 32.44 -14.04 -5.77
CA VAL A 264 33.76 -14.04 -5.10
C VAL A 264 34.38 -15.44 -5.09
N THR A 265 33.63 -16.47 -4.73
CA THR A 265 34.14 -17.86 -4.69
C THR A 265 34.51 -18.35 -6.10
N ALA A 266 33.68 -18.09 -7.11
CA ALA A 266 33.99 -18.40 -8.51
C ALA A 266 35.25 -17.65 -9.00
N ARG A 267 35.46 -16.41 -8.57
CA ARG A 267 36.67 -15.63 -8.88
C ARG A 267 37.93 -16.26 -8.26
N GLN A 268 37.86 -16.73 -7.02
CA GLN A 268 38.99 -17.37 -6.35
C GLN A 268 39.35 -18.71 -7.00
N LEU A 269 38.35 -19.50 -7.42
CA LEU A 269 38.57 -20.79 -8.07
C LEU A 269 39.14 -20.64 -9.50
N SER A 270 38.67 -19.65 -10.27
CA SER A 270 39.19 -19.37 -11.61
C SER A 270 40.56 -18.71 -11.60
N GLY A 271 40.87 -17.89 -10.58
CA GLY A 271 42.19 -17.30 -10.39
C GLY A 271 43.27 -18.28 -9.93
N ARG A 272 42.90 -19.44 -9.37
CA ARG A 272 43.83 -20.52 -9.00
C ARG A 272 44.20 -21.46 -10.15
N ARG A 273 43.51 -21.37 -11.29
CA ARG A 273 43.69 -22.24 -12.48
C ARG A 273 44.46 -21.56 -13.62
N ALA A 274 44.89 -20.31 -13.44
CA ALA A 274 45.70 -19.53 -14.39
C ALA A 274 47.07 -19.27 -13.77
#